data_AF-W4VA85-F1
#
_entry.id   AF-W4VA85-F1
#
_cell.length_a   1.000
_cell.length_b   1.000
_cell.length_c   1.000
_cell.angle_alpha   90.00
_cell.angle_beta   90.00
_cell.angle_gamma   90.00
#
_symmetry.space_group_name_H-M   'P 1'
#
loop_
_entity.id
_entity.type
_entity.pdbx_description
1 polymer ?
#
loop_
_entity_poly.entity_id
_entity_poly.type
_entity_poly.pdbx_seq_one_letter_code
_entity_poly.pdbx_strand_id
1 'polypeptide(L)'
;MFDENKEDADSMLDIMLLFYRDLLIARKSGNEKLLINSDKKDIILKNTSRFSTGKLLHNIDIIEETRRNIKQNANYQLAIQVMLMKLQEENA
;
A
#
# COMPACT_ATOMS: atom_id res chain seq x y z
N MET A 1 -7.54 -4.92 23.96
CA MET A 1 -8.65 -5.28 23.07
C MET A 1 -8.95 -4.26 21.96
N PHE A 2 -9.24 -2.97 22.22
CA PHE A 2 -9.36 -1.98 21.13
C PHE A 2 -8.01 -1.55 20.54
N ASP A 3 -6.97 -1.44 21.36
CA ASP A 3 -5.63 -1.04 20.91
C ASP A 3 -4.88 -2.13 20.14
N GLU A 4 -5.08 -3.42 20.47
CA GLU A 4 -4.49 -4.54 19.70
C GLU A 4 -4.95 -4.52 18.24
N ASN A 5 -6.24 -4.25 17.99
CA ASN A 5 -6.76 -4.11 16.63
C ASN A 5 -6.20 -2.89 15.87
N LYS A 6 -5.76 -1.84 16.59
CA LYS A 6 -5.12 -0.65 15.99
C LYS A 6 -3.65 -0.89 15.68
N GLU A 7 -2.92 -1.61 16.52
CA GLU A 7 -1.52 -1.99 16.25
C GLU A 7 -1.43 -2.97 15.08
N ASP A 8 -2.35 -3.94 15.01
CA ASP A 8 -2.47 -4.87 13.88
C ASP A 8 -2.81 -4.14 12.58
N ALA A 9 -3.68 -3.12 12.67
CA ALA A 9 -4.04 -2.26 11.55
C ALA A 9 -2.85 -1.45 11.03
N ASP A 10 -2.10 -0.77 11.90
CA ASP A 10 -0.97 0.06 11.47
C ASP A 10 0.12 -0.81 10.82
N SER A 11 0.36 -2.00 11.39
CA SER A 11 1.27 -3.02 10.85
C SER A 11 0.82 -3.51 9.47
N MET A 12 -0.47 -3.75 9.27
CA MET A 12 -1.01 -4.13 7.95
C MET A 12 -0.79 -3.02 6.91
N LEU A 13 -1.07 -1.77 7.27
CA LEU A 13 -0.88 -0.62 6.38
C LEU A 13 0.60 -0.40 6.06
N ASP A 14 1.51 -0.64 7.01
CA ASP A 14 2.97 -0.62 6.78
C ASP A 14 3.40 -1.68 5.77
N ILE A 15 2.90 -2.92 5.90
CA ILE A 15 3.19 -3.99 4.95
C ILE A 15 2.72 -3.60 3.54
N MET A 16 1.51 -3.01 3.42
CA MET A 16 0.99 -2.54 2.14
C MET A 16 1.86 -1.42 1.55
N LEU A 17 2.28 -0.44 2.36
CA LEU A 17 3.15 0.65 1.90
C LEU A 17 4.51 0.16 1.43
N LEU A 18 5.15 -0.75 2.17
CA LEU A 18 6.42 -1.35 1.79
C LEU A 18 6.31 -2.07 0.44
N PHE A 19 5.20 -2.77 0.21
CA PHE A 19 4.93 -3.41 -1.07
C PHE A 19 4.76 -2.40 -2.23
N TYR A 20 3.95 -1.36 -2.05
CA TYR A 20 3.78 -0.33 -3.08
C TYR A 20 5.05 0.47 -3.34
N ARG A 21 5.87 0.72 -2.32
CA ARG A 21 7.18 1.34 -2.44
C ARG A 21 8.11 0.49 -3.29
N ASP A 22 8.18 -0.82 -3.05
CA ASP A 22 9.04 -1.72 -3.83
C ASP A 22 8.57 -1.82 -5.28
N LEU A 23 7.26 -1.85 -5.54
CA LEU A 23 6.71 -1.75 -6.90
C LEU A 23 7.13 -0.45 -7.60
N LEU A 24 7.08 0.69 -6.89
CA LEU A 24 7.47 1.99 -7.42
C LEU A 24 8.96 2.04 -7.76
N ILE A 25 9.82 1.53 -6.87
CA ILE A 25 11.26 1.50 -7.05
C ILE A 25 11.65 0.56 -8.20
N ALA A 26 11.07 -0.63 -8.26
CA ALA A 26 11.28 -1.56 -9.37
C ALA A 26 10.89 -0.92 -10.70
N ARG A 27 9.74 -0.22 -10.75
CA ARG A 27 9.26 0.45 -11.96
C ARG A 27 10.12 1.64 -12.39
N LYS A 28 10.59 2.48 -11.45
CA LYS A 28 11.34 3.70 -11.76
C LYS A 28 12.83 3.48 -12.01
N SER A 29 13.45 2.60 -11.23
CA SER A 29 14.91 2.45 -11.23
C SER A 29 15.39 1.22 -11.99
N GLY A 30 14.56 0.17 -12.09
CA GLY A 30 14.99 -1.16 -12.55
C GLY A 30 16.08 -1.79 -11.67
N ASN A 31 16.45 -1.17 -10.54
CA ASN A 31 17.55 -1.60 -9.70
C ASN A 31 17.02 -2.44 -8.54
N GLU A 32 17.04 -3.75 -8.73
CA GLU A 32 16.58 -4.74 -7.75
C GLU A 32 17.29 -4.64 -6.40
N LYS A 33 18.51 -4.09 -6.35
CA LYS A 33 19.26 -3.91 -5.09
C LYS A 33 18.62 -2.89 -4.14
N LEU A 34 17.71 -2.06 -4.65
CA LEU A 34 17.00 -1.08 -3.85
C LEU A 34 15.72 -1.65 -3.24
N LEU A 35 15.31 -2.88 -3.57
CA LEU A 35 14.11 -3.52 -3.03
C LEU A 35 14.32 -3.93 -1.57
N ILE A 36 13.37 -3.58 -0.71
CA ILE A 36 13.40 -3.97 0.70
C ILE A 36 13.03 -5.45 0.82
N ASN A 37 11.97 -5.87 0.13
CA ASN A 37 11.47 -7.25 0.14
C ASN A 37 12.10 -8.06 -1.00
N SER A 38 13.43 -8.16 -0.97
CA SER A 38 14.23 -8.84 -2.01
C SER A 38 13.91 -10.33 -2.15
N ASP A 39 13.43 -10.97 -1.07
CA ASP A 39 12.90 -12.34 -1.06
C ASP A 39 11.61 -12.49 -1.88
N LYS A 40 10.84 -11.40 -2.05
CA LYS A 40 9.60 -11.35 -2.84
C LYS A 40 9.78 -10.66 -4.19
N LYS A 41 11.01 -10.46 -4.65
CA LYS A 41 11.31 -9.73 -5.89
C LYS A 41 10.53 -10.24 -7.11
N ASP A 42 10.34 -11.56 -7.24
CA ASP A 42 9.65 -12.13 -8.40
C ASP A 42 8.18 -11.71 -8.45
N ILE A 43 7.55 -11.57 -7.28
CA ILE A 43 6.17 -11.07 -7.15
C ILE A 43 6.12 -9.59 -7.51
N ILE A 44 7.08 -8.81 -7.01
CA ILE A 44 7.19 -7.37 -7.28
C ILE A 44 7.35 -7.15 -8.79
N LEU A 45 8.36 -7.76 -9.41
CA LEU A 45 8.69 -7.61 -10.83
C LEU A 45 7.53 -8.01 -11.73
N LYS A 46 6.83 -9.12 -11.44
CA LYS A 46 5.63 -9.56 -12.19
C LYS A 46 4.48 -8.54 -12.17
N ASN A 47 4.37 -7.74 -11.10
CA ASN A 47 3.28 -6.78 -10.95
C ASN A 47 3.67 -5.35 -11.37
N THR A 48 4.96 -5.05 -11.62
CA THR A 48 5.40 -3.70 -12.03
C THR A 48 4.74 -3.20 -13.30
N SER A 49 4.43 -4.09 -14.26
CA SER A 49 3.79 -3.73 -15.52
C SER A 49 2.31 -3.36 -15.37
N ARG A 50 1.64 -3.85 -14.31
CA ARG A 50 0.20 -3.66 -14.09
C ARG A 50 -0.18 -2.25 -13.62
N PHE A 51 0.77 -1.53 -13.02
CA PHE A 51 0.49 -0.22 -12.44
C PHE A 51 1.34 0.86 -13.08
N SER A 52 0.72 1.96 -13.52
CA SER A 52 1.47 3.17 -13.87
C SER A 52 2.13 3.78 -12.62
N THR A 53 3.19 4.56 -12.82
CA THR A 53 3.84 5.28 -11.70
C THR A 53 2.85 6.18 -10.98
N GLY A 54 1.96 6.85 -11.73
CA GLY A 54 0.90 7.68 -11.14
C GLY A 54 -0.08 6.88 -10.30
N LYS A 55 -0.49 5.69 -10.75
CA LYS A 55 -1.38 4.80 -9.98
C LYS A 55 -0.70 4.29 -8.71
N LEU A 56 0.59 3.98 -8.76
CA LEU A 56 1.35 3.57 -7.56
C LEU A 56 1.41 4.69 -6.51
N LEU A 57 1.71 5.92 -6.93
CA LEU A 57 1.72 7.08 -6.03
C LEU A 57 0.32 7.33 -5.44
N HIS A 58 -0.72 7.31 -6.27
CA HIS A 58 -2.10 7.47 -5.82
C HIS A 58 -2.51 6.40 -4.80
N ASN A 59 -2.14 5.14 -5.03
CA ASN A 59 -2.42 4.06 -4.09
C ASN A 59 -1.68 4.24 -2.74
N ILE A 60 -0.45 4.75 -2.77
CA ILE A 60 0.30 5.12 -1.55
C ILE A 60 -0.47 6.22 -0.78
N ASP A 61 -0.94 7.25 -1.48
CA ASP A 61 -1.71 8.35 -0.86
C ASP A 61 -3.01 7.86 -0.20
N ILE A 62 -3.72 6.93 -0.85
CA ILE A 62 -4.94 6.28 -0.31
C ILE A 62 -4.64 5.54 1.01
N ILE A 63 -3.53 4.81 1.07
CA ILE A 63 -3.16 4.05 2.28
C ILE A 63 -2.80 5.01 3.41
N GLU A 64 -2.03 6.06 3.12
CA GLU A 64 -1.69 7.07 4.12
C GLU A 64 -2.91 7.87 4.59
N GLU A 65 -3.87 8.16 3.71
CA GLU A 65 -5.17 8.76 4.07
C GLU A 65 -5.95 7.87 5.03
N THR A 66 -6.02 6.58 4.73
CA THR A 66 -6.69 5.58 5.58
C THR A 66 -6.05 5.51 6.96
N ARG A 67 -4.71 5.49 7.03
CA ARG A 67 -3.97 5.55 8.30
C ARG A 67 -4.32 6.79 9.10
N ARG A 68 -4.31 7.97 8.48
CA ARG A 68 -4.66 9.24 9.15
C ARG A 68 -6.08 9.19 9.70
N ASN A 69 -7.04 8.68 8.94
CA ASN A 69 -8.43 8.56 9.37
C ASN A 69 -8.56 7.65 10.59
N ILE A 70 -7.90 6.48 10.59
CA ILE A 70 -7.90 5.54 11.74
C ILE A 70 -7.26 6.19 12.97
N LYS A 71 -6.14 6.90 12.81
CA LYS A 71 -5.47 7.65 13.90
C LYS A 71 -6.33 8.78 14.45
N GLN A 72 -7.22 9.35 13.63
CA GLN A 72 -8.24 10.33 14.03
C GLN A 72 -9.54 9.70 14.55
N ASN A 73 -9.50 8.41 14.92
CA ASN A 73 -10.63 7.64 15.48
C ASN A 73 -11.80 7.38 14.52
N ALA A 74 -11.55 7.38 13.21
CA ALA A 74 -12.51 6.81 12.27
C ALA A 74 -12.73 5.31 12.56
N ASN A 75 -13.92 4.80 12.22
CA ASN A 75 -14.20 3.38 12.34
C ASN A 75 -13.27 2.57 11.44
N TYR A 76 -12.50 1.66 12.04
CA TYR A 76 -11.47 0.88 11.36
C TYR A 76 -12.03 0.08 10.17
N GLN A 77 -13.08 -0.71 10.42
CA GLN A 77 -13.67 -1.59 9.41
C GLN A 77 -14.15 -0.80 8.19
N LEU A 78 -14.86 0.31 8.43
CA LEU A 78 -15.32 1.18 7.35
C LEU A 78 -14.15 1.84 6.61
N ALA A 79 -13.14 2.34 7.33
CA ALA A 79 -11.98 2.98 6.73
C ALA A 79 -11.22 2.02 5.80
N ILE A 80 -11.03 0.76 6.20
CA ILE A 80 -10.43 -0.28 5.37
C ILE A 80 -11.30 -0.63 4.16
N GLN A 81 -12.62 -0.76 4.33
CA GLN A 81 -13.53 -1.02 3.20
C GLN A 81 -13.44 0.09 2.14
N VAL A 82 -13.46 1.36 2.57
CA VAL A 82 -13.32 2.51 1.68
C VAL A 82 -11.95 2.51 0.99
N MET A 83 -10.88 2.21 1.73
CA MET A 83 -9.53 2.07 1.17
C MET A 83 -9.49 1.04 0.04
N LEU A 84 -10.01 -0.16 0.30
CA LEU A 84 -10.00 -1.26 -0.67
C LEU A 84 -10.80 -0.91 -1.93
N MET A 85 -11.95 -0.24 -1.79
CA MET A 85 -12.72 0.27 -2.94
C MET A 85 -11.90 1.26 -3.77
N LYS A 86 -11.26 2.26 -3.15
CA LYS A 86 -10.40 3.25 -3.83
C LYS A 86 -9.19 2.59 -4.54
N LEU A 87 -8.59 1.57 -3.93
CA LEU A 87 -7.45 0.85 -4.52
C LEU A 87 -7.85 0.03 -5.75
N GLN A 88 -9.09 -0.48 -5.77
CA GLN A 88 -9.65 -1.29 -6.86
C GLN A 88 -10.16 -0.46 -8.04
N GLU A 89 -10.40 0.85 -7.88
CA GLU A 89 -10.78 1.72 -9.00
C GLU A 89 -9.66 1.77 -10.04
N GLU A 90 -9.79 0.98 -11.10
CA GLU A 90 -9.11 1.23 -12.36
C GLU A 90 -9.73 2.50 -12.96
N ASN A 91 -8.89 3.43 -13.42
CA ASN A 91 -9.32 4.73 -13.94
C ASN A 91 -10.60 4.62 -14.77
N ALA A 92 -11.66 5.32 -14.36
CA ALA A 92 -12.76 5.67 -15.26
C ALA A 92 -12.25 6.56 -16.40
#